data_AF-A0ABC9XWT7-F1
#
_entry.id   AF-A0ABC9XWT7-F1
#
_cell.length_a   1.000
_cell.length_b   1.000
_cell.length_c   1.000
_cell.angle_alpha   90.00
_cell.angle_beta   90.00
_cell.angle_gamma   90.00
#
_symmetry.space_group_name_H-M   'P 1'
#
loop_
_entity.id
_entity.type
_entity.pdbx_description
1 polymer ?
#
loop_
_entity_poly.entity_id
_entity_poly.type
_entity_poly.pdbx_seq_one_letter_code
_entity_poly.pdbx_strand_id
1 'polypeptide(L)'
;MSPSVAELLLQRLEREAAGPGGGLCSLEAAAALGLDHQTLVGAVKSLQALGEVIEAEARSATRWELSPEGAEVLRDGSPEVRLFRSLPAEGLPQSDAMKLPGGSVGFSKAMANKWLRLEKGAPGGPRVLHAVTEVQDAVQQSLQQVQRGEAETLPERDRAELKRRKLLLEV
;
A
#
# COMPACT_ATOMS: atom_id res chain seq x y z
N MET A 1 -7.56 -28.89 -36.71
CA MET A 1 -8.14 -28.58 -35.39
C MET A 1 -7.28 -27.51 -34.75
N SER A 2 -7.90 -26.47 -34.21
CA SER A 2 -7.19 -25.49 -33.37
C SER A 2 -6.76 -26.16 -32.06
N PRO A 3 -5.53 -25.92 -31.58
CA PRO A 3 -5.07 -26.50 -30.32
C PRO A 3 -5.95 -26.01 -29.16
N SER A 4 -6.21 -26.91 -28.22
CA SER A 4 -6.88 -26.61 -26.95
C SER A 4 -6.01 -25.73 -26.05
N VAL A 5 -6.64 -25.09 -25.07
CA VAL A 5 -5.92 -24.26 -24.07
C VAL A 5 -4.88 -25.07 -23.30
N ALA A 6 -5.18 -26.34 -22.99
CA ALA A 6 -4.26 -27.25 -22.32
C ALA A 6 -3.03 -27.56 -23.19
N GLU A 7 -3.21 -27.83 -24.48
CA GLU A 7 -2.11 -28.06 -25.43
C GLU A 7 -1.25 -26.80 -25.62
N LEU A 8 -1.87 -25.62 -25.72
CA LEU A 8 -1.15 -24.35 -25.81
C LEU A 8 -0.31 -24.08 -24.56
N LEU A 9 -0.84 -24.39 -23.37
CA LEU A 9 -0.12 -24.24 -22.11
C LEU A 9 1.09 -25.19 -22.04
N LEU A 10 0.93 -26.45 -22.42
CA LEU A 10 2.04 -27.42 -22.47
C LEU A 10 3.12 -27.00 -23.47
N GLN A 11 2.74 -26.58 -24.68
CA GLN A 11 3.69 -26.06 -25.68
C GLN A 11 4.45 -24.83 -25.18
N ARG A 12 3.85 -24.01 -24.31
CA ARG A 12 4.51 -22.87 -23.69
C ARG A 12 5.48 -23.32 -22.60
N LEU A 13 5.08 -24.27 -21.76
CA LEU A 13 5.93 -24.87 -20.72
C LEU A 13 7.17 -25.54 -21.32
N GLU A 14 7.03 -26.27 -22.43
CA GLU A 14 8.16 -26.91 -23.12
C GLU A 14 9.21 -25.90 -23.65
N ARG A 15 8.78 -24.66 -23.93
CA ARG A 15 9.66 -23.59 -24.43
C ARG A 15 10.37 -22.83 -23.30
N GLU A 16 9.83 -22.88 -22.08
CA GLU A 16 10.48 -22.35 -20.88
C GLU A 16 11.46 -23.40 -20.34
N ALA A 17 12.69 -23.00 -20.01
CA ALA A 17 13.71 -23.95 -19.57
C ALA A 17 13.34 -24.57 -18.22
N ALA A 18 13.34 -25.91 -18.13
CA ALA A 18 13.21 -26.60 -16.85
C ALA A 18 14.45 -26.34 -15.98
N GLY A 19 14.28 -25.57 -14.89
CA GLY A 19 15.35 -25.23 -13.96
C GLY A 19 14.84 -24.47 -12.74
N PRO A 20 15.67 -24.24 -11.71
CA PRO A 20 15.29 -23.45 -10.55
C PRO A 20 15.10 -21.99 -10.97
N GLY A 21 13.85 -21.58 -11.18
CA GLY A 21 13.46 -20.29 -11.76
C GLY A 21 12.69 -20.39 -13.08
N GLY A 22 12.59 -21.59 -13.67
CA GLY A 22 11.75 -21.88 -14.82
C GLY A 22 10.33 -22.25 -14.41
N GLY A 23 9.34 -21.63 -15.04
CA GLY A 23 7.92 -21.85 -14.76
C GLY A 23 7.06 -20.74 -15.37
N LEU A 24 5.76 -20.96 -15.45
CA LEU A 24 4.81 -19.97 -15.98
C LEU A 24 3.89 -19.45 -14.88
N CYS A 25 3.77 -18.13 -14.79
CA CYS A 25 2.66 -17.50 -14.08
C CYS A 25 1.39 -17.65 -14.92
N SER A 26 0.36 -18.30 -14.38
CA SER A 26 -0.92 -18.50 -15.07
C SER A 26 -1.62 -17.18 -15.46
N LEU A 27 -1.38 -16.11 -14.70
CA LEU A 27 -1.88 -14.78 -15.02
C LEU A 27 -1.19 -14.19 -16.26
N GLU A 28 0.14 -14.25 -16.31
CA GLU A 28 0.94 -13.75 -17.44
C GLU A 28 0.72 -14.58 -18.70
N ALA A 29 0.64 -15.91 -18.56
CA ALA A 29 0.35 -16.82 -19.65
C ALA A 29 -1.04 -16.57 -20.26
N ALA A 30 -2.06 -16.30 -19.43
CA ALA A 30 -3.41 -16.00 -19.92
C ALA A 30 -3.41 -14.69 -20.72
N ALA A 31 -2.77 -13.65 -20.20
CA ALA A 31 -2.64 -12.37 -20.90
C ALA A 31 -1.88 -12.51 -22.24
N ALA A 32 -0.77 -13.23 -22.26
CA ALA A 32 0.03 -13.47 -23.47
C ALA A 32 -0.73 -14.28 -24.54
N LEU A 33 -1.63 -15.16 -24.12
CA LEU A 33 -2.49 -15.94 -25.01
C LEU A 33 -3.81 -15.23 -25.37
N GLY A 34 -4.07 -14.04 -24.81
CA GLY A 34 -5.33 -13.32 -25.00
C GLY A 34 -6.54 -14.07 -24.43
N LEU A 35 -6.33 -14.89 -23.39
CA LEU A 35 -7.35 -15.71 -22.76
C LEU A 35 -7.81 -15.08 -21.44
N ASP A 36 -9.07 -15.34 -21.09
CA ASP A 36 -9.55 -15.11 -19.74
C ASP A 36 -8.78 -15.99 -18.73
N HIS A 37 -8.43 -15.41 -17.58
CA HIS A 37 -7.60 -16.09 -16.58
C HIS A 37 -8.27 -17.35 -16.02
N GLN A 38 -9.61 -17.34 -15.80
CA GLN A 38 -10.32 -18.52 -15.31
C GLN A 38 -10.32 -19.66 -16.32
N THR A 39 -10.33 -19.35 -17.61
CA THR A 39 -10.20 -20.35 -18.68
C THR A 39 -8.86 -21.08 -18.58
N LEU A 40 -7.76 -20.35 -18.40
CA LEU A 40 -6.44 -20.95 -18.25
C LEU A 40 -6.29 -21.72 -16.92
N VAL A 41 -6.83 -21.18 -15.81
CA VAL A 41 -6.88 -21.89 -14.52
C VAL A 41 -7.67 -23.20 -14.63
N GLY A 42 -8.75 -23.22 -15.41
CA GLY A 42 -9.50 -24.44 -15.72
C GLY A 42 -8.61 -25.49 -16.42
N ALA A 43 -7.84 -25.07 -17.42
CA ALA A 43 -6.91 -25.95 -18.12
C ALA A 43 -5.79 -26.49 -17.22
N VAL A 44 -5.24 -25.65 -16.33
CA VAL A 44 -4.26 -26.08 -15.31
C VAL A 44 -4.86 -27.19 -14.44
N LYS A 45 -6.09 -27.01 -13.93
CA LYS A 45 -6.77 -28.03 -13.11
C LYS A 45 -7.05 -29.32 -13.89
N SER A 46 -7.45 -29.21 -15.16
CA SER A 46 -7.66 -30.39 -16.02
C SER A 46 -6.35 -31.16 -16.23
N LEU A 47 -5.23 -30.47 -16.43
CA LEU A 47 -3.91 -31.11 -16.57
C LEU A 47 -3.44 -31.75 -15.26
N GLN A 48 -3.65 -31.10 -14.10
CA GLN A 48 -3.35 -31.70 -12.80
C GLN A 48 -4.18 -32.96 -12.52
N ALA A 49 -5.43 -33.00 -13.00
CA ALA A 49 -6.30 -34.18 -12.84
C ALA A 49 -5.84 -35.39 -13.68
N LEU A 50 -5.02 -35.18 -14.73
CA LEU A 50 -4.47 -36.23 -15.57
C LEU A 50 -3.23 -36.91 -14.94
N GLY A 51 -2.82 -36.50 -13.73
CA GLY A 51 -1.67 -37.05 -13.00
C GLY A 51 -0.46 -36.12 -13.02
N GLU A 52 0.75 -36.67 -13.06
CA GLU A 52 2.01 -35.90 -13.00
C GLU A 52 2.41 -35.30 -14.36
N VAL A 53 1.46 -34.67 -15.05
CA VAL A 53 1.72 -33.97 -16.33
C VAL A 53 2.34 -32.60 -16.08
N ILE A 54 1.87 -31.90 -15.05
CA ILE A 54 2.39 -30.62 -14.60
C ILE A 54 2.41 -30.54 -13.09
N GLU A 55 3.35 -29.79 -12.54
CA GLU A 55 3.28 -29.28 -11.18
C GLU A 55 2.78 -27.83 -11.22
N ALA A 56 1.84 -27.49 -10.35
CA ALA A 56 1.37 -26.13 -10.19
C ALA A 56 1.12 -25.83 -8.73
N GLU A 57 1.60 -24.68 -8.28
CA GLU A 57 1.33 -24.16 -6.94
C GLU A 57 0.43 -22.93 -7.02
N ALA A 58 -0.49 -22.83 -6.07
CA ALA A 58 -1.33 -21.64 -5.94
C ALA A 58 -0.49 -20.52 -5.31
N ARG A 59 -0.20 -19.48 -6.08
CA ARG A 59 0.40 -18.24 -5.59
C ARG A 59 -0.65 -17.15 -5.55
N SER A 60 -0.89 -16.58 -4.37
CA SER A 60 -1.64 -15.34 -4.22
C SER A 60 -0.65 -14.18 -4.16
N ALA A 61 -0.76 -13.21 -5.07
CA ALA A 61 -0.08 -11.94 -4.94
C ALA A 61 -1.09 -10.93 -4.43
N THR A 62 -0.85 -10.37 -3.25
CA THR A 62 -1.66 -9.26 -2.74
C THR A 62 -1.19 -7.98 -3.39
N ARG A 63 -2.07 -7.26 -4.10
CA ARG A 63 -1.74 -5.94 -4.62
C ARG A 63 -2.33 -4.87 -3.72
N TRP A 64 -1.57 -3.79 -3.55
CA TRP A 64 -1.97 -2.65 -2.75
C TRP A 64 -2.26 -1.46 -3.65
N GLU A 65 -3.43 -0.88 -3.49
CA GLU A 65 -3.78 0.42 -4.08
C GLU A 65 -4.00 1.46 -2.99
N LEU A 66 -3.86 2.73 -3.35
CA LEU A 66 -4.17 3.83 -2.43
C LEU A 66 -5.67 3.97 -2.29
N SER A 67 -6.16 4.12 -1.06
CA SER A 67 -7.54 4.56 -0.84
C SER A 67 -7.70 6.05 -1.24
N PRO A 68 -8.94 6.57 -1.37
CA PRO A 68 -9.13 8.00 -1.61
C PRO A 68 -8.45 8.89 -0.55
N GLU A 69 -8.47 8.45 0.71
CA GLU A 69 -7.76 9.13 1.80
C GLU A 69 -6.24 8.97 1.66
N GLY A 70 -5.75 7.79 1.28
CA GLY A 70 -4.34 7.57 0.98
C GLY A 70 -3.82 8.46 -0.15
N ALA A 71 -4.63 8.67 -1.19
CA ALA A 71 -4.29 9.59 -2.28
C ALA A 71 -4.25 11.05 -1.83
N GLU A 72 -5.15 11.47 -0.93
CA GLU A 72 -5.09 12.80 -0.30
C GLU A 72 -3.81 12.96 0.53
N VAL A 73 -3.48 11.98 1.37
CA VAL A 73 -2.25 12.00 2.18
C VAL A 73 -1.01 12.03 1.31
N LEU A 74 -1.01 11.29 0.20
CA LEU A 74 0.09 11.32 -0.75
C LEU A 74 0.28 12.70 -1.37
N ARG A 75 -0.81 13.40 -1.71
CA ARG A 75 -0.78 14.72 -2.33
C ARG A 75 -0.45 15.84 -1.34
N ASP A 76 -1.13 15.86 -0.20
CA ASP A 76 -1.16 17.01 0.72
C ASP A 76 -0.29 16.80 1.97
N GLY A 77 0.18 15.58 2.20
CA GLY A 77 0.90 15.15 3.40
C GLY A 77 0.00 14.52 4.46
N SER A 78 0.59 13.82 5.42
CA SER A 78 -0.13 13.20 6.53
C SER A 78 -0.79 14.24 7.43
N PRO A 79 -1.96 13.94 8.04
CA PRO A 79 -2.67 14.89 8.88
C PRO A 79 -1.81 15.53 9.96
N GLU A 80 -0.94 14.76 10.61
CA GLU A 80 0.00 15.23 11.63
C GLU A 80 1.05 16.21 11.09
N VAL A 81 1.55 15.99 9.86
CA VAL A 81 2.50 16.88 9.20
C VAL A 81 1.81 18.14 8.67
N ARG A 82 0.59 18.00 8.12
CA ARG A 82 -0.23 19.15 7.71
C ARG A 82 -0.53 20.07 8.88
N LEU A 83 -0.87 19.51 10.03
CA LEU A 83 -1.08 20.27 11.26
C LEU A 83 0.22 20.96 11.69
N PHE A 84 1.33 20.22 11.76
CA PHE A 84 2.63 20.77 12.14
C PHE A 84 3.02 21.97 11.26
N ARG A 85 2.88 21.85 9.94
CA ARG A 85 3.21 22.92 8.99
C ARG A 85 2.26 24.11 9.06
N SER A 86 1.00 23.88 9.44
CA SER A 86 -0.03 24.93 9.52
C SER A 86 0.01 25.70 10.85
N LEU A 87 0.65 25.15 11.88
CA LEU A 87 0.76 25.77 13.19
C LEU A 87 1.79 26.92 13.12
N PRO A 88 1.45 28.15 13.57
CA PRO A 88 2.41 29.25 13.61
C PRO A 88 3.44 29.08 14.73
N ALA A 89 4.56 29.77 14.64
CA ALA A 89 5.69 29.63 15.58
C ALA A 89 5.31 30.02 17.02
N GLU A 90 4.45 31.03 17.18
CA GLU A 90 3.89 31.41 18.47
C GLU A 90 2.93 30.37 19.05
N GLY A 91 2.46 29.42 18.24
CA GLY A 91 1.47 28.42 18.63
C GLY A 91 0.05 28.97 18.70
N LEU A 92 -0.91 28.08 18.92
CA LEU A 92 -2.35 28.41 18.99
C LEU A 92 -3.03 27.77 20.19
N PRO A 93 -4.15 28.34 20.68
CA PRO A 93 -5.03 27.61 21.59
C PRO A 93 -5.39 26.25 20.99
N GLN A 94 -5.50 25.21 21.83
CA GLN A 94 -5.78 23.86 21.36
C GLN A 94 -7.06 23.79 20.51
N SER A 95 -8.10 24.54 20.88
CA SER A 95 -9.35 24.62 20.12
C SER A 95 -9.17 25.13 18.69
N ASP A 96 -8.21 26.02 18.46
CA ASP A 96 -7.95 26.60 17.14
C ASP A 96 -6.95 25.77 16.34
N ALA A 97 -5.96 25.17 17.02
CA ALA A 97 -5.07 24.19 16.40
C ALA A 97 -5.85 22.98 15.82
N MET A 98 -6.93 22.56 16.50
CA MET A 98 -7.80 21.47 16.00
C MET A 98 -8.56 21.83 14.71
N LYS A 99 -8.72 23.11 14.39
CA LYS A 99 -9.39 23.59 13.17
C LYS A 99 -8.42 23.76 11.99
N LEU A 100 -7.12 23.69 12.23
CA LEU A 100 -6.12 23.75 11.17
C LEU A 100 -6.18 22.50 10.27
N PRO A 101 -5.63 22.56 9.05
CA PRO A 101 -5.48 21.39 8.18
C PRO A 101 -4.82 20.21 8.92
N GLY A 102 -5.50 19.06 8.93
CA GLY A 102 -5.03 17.88 9.65
C GLY A 102 -5.14 17.95 11.17
N GLY A 103 -5.69 19.02 11.76
CA GLY A 103 -5.82 19.20 13.21
C GLY A 103 -6.65 18.12 13.88
N SER A 104 -7.88 17.92 13.43
CA SER A 104 -8.83 16.97 14.01
C SER A 104 -8.33 15.51 14.03
N VAL A 105 -7.57 15.11 13.02
CA VAL A 105 -7.08 13.72 12.84
C VAL A 105 -5.62 13.56 13.28
N GLY A 106 -4.79 14.53 12.95
CA GLY A 106 -3.34 14.51 13.11
C GLY A 106 -2.83 14.95 14.47
N PHE A 107 -3.64 15.65 15.28
CA PHE A 107 -3.19 16.16 16.57
C PHE A 107 -2.67 15.06 17.50
N SER A 108 -3.41 13.97 17.67
CA SER A 108 -3.01 12.86 18.53
C SER A 108 -1.71 12.19 18.06
N LYS A 109 -1.50 12.09 16.75
CA LYS A 109 -0.27 11.51 16.16
C LYS A 109 0.92 12.46 16.31
N ALA A 110 0.74 13.75 16.06
CA ALA A 110 1.77 14.76 16.27
C ALA A 110 2.22 14.83 17.74
N MET A 111 1.28 14.69 18.69
CA MET A 111 1.59 14.59 20.13
C MET A 111 2.34 13.28 20.47
N ALA A 112 1.89 12.13 19.95
CA ALA A 112 2.54 10.83 20.18
C ALA A 112 3.98 10.79 19.62
N ASN A 113 4.21 11.45 18.49
CA ASN A 113 5.53 11.60 17.88
C ASN A 113 6.39 12.69 18.54
N LYS A 114 5.87 13.40 19.57
CA LYS A 114 6.53 14.50 20.26
C LYS A 114 6.92 15.67 19.33
N TRP A 115 6.16 15.87 18.25
CA TRP A 115 6.36 17.00 17.35
C TRP A 115 5.71 18.28 17.87
N LEU A 116 4.64 18.10 18.64
CA LEU A 116 3.92 19.18 19.33
C LEU A 116 4.00 18.99 20.84
N ARG A 117 3.89 20.10 21.56
CA ARG A 117 3.74 20.12 23.02
C ARG A 117 2.58 21.01 23.43
N LEU A 118 2.02 20.70 24.59
CA LEU A 118 0.92 21.46 25.18
C LEU A 118 1.43 22.24 26.39
N GLU A 119 1.35 23.56 26.33
CA GLU A 119 1.65 24.44 27.46
C GLU A 119 0.37 24.67 28.26
N LYS A 120 0.32 24.07 29.45
CA LYS A 120 -0.81 24.17 30.38
C LYS A 120 -0.56 25.38 31.28
N GLY A 121 -1.36 26.44 31.13
CA GLY A 121 -1.26 27.65 31.95
C GLY A 121 -1.11 28.96 31.17
N ALA A 122 -1.13 28.92 29.84
CA ALA A 122 -1.17 30.14 29.04
C ALA A 122 -2.50 30.90 29.25
N PRO A 123 -2.47 32.25 29.24
CA PRO A 123 -3.70 33.06 29.24
C PRO A 123 -4.59 32.65 28.05
N GLY A 124 -5.82 32.23 28.32
CA GLY A 124 -6.75 31.74 27.29
C GLY A 124 -6.78 30.21 27.11
N GLY A 125 -6.09 29.43 27.96
CA GLY A 125 -6.19 27.97 28.00
C GLY A 125 -4.97 27.25 27.43
N PRO A 126 -5.02 25.90 27.31
CA PRO A 126 -3.90 25.11 26.83
C PRO A 126 -3.46 25.52 25.42
N ARG A 127 -2.17 25.83 25.25
CA ARG A 127 -1.60 26.29 23.98
C ARG A 127 -0.73 25.21 23.35
N VAL A 128 -0.93 24.98 22.07
CA VAL A 128 -0.18 24.01 21.26
C VAL A 128 0.97 24.74 20.60
N LEU A 129 2.18 24.21 20.79
CA LEU A 129 3.43 24.74 20.25
C LEU A 129 4.20 23.62 19.56
N HIS A 130 5.07 23.98 18.63
CA HIS A 130 6.07 23.04 18.14
C HIS A 130 7.02 22.63 19.27
N ALA A 131 7.37 21.34 19.28
CA ALA A 131 8.40 20.78 20.16
C ALA A 131 9.71 20.52 19.39
N VAL A 132 9.66 20.53 18.06
CA VAL A 132 10.80 20.34 17.15
C VAL A 132 10.74 21.38 16.04
N THR A 133 11.87 21.64 15.37
CA THR A 133 11.96 22.61 14.26
C THR A 133 11.53 22.02 12.92
N GLU A 134 11.67 20.72 12.74
CA GLU A 134 11.40 20.02 11.48
C GLU A 134 10.85 18.62 11.73
N VAL A 135 10.10 18.12 10.74
CA VAL A 135 9.50 16.78 10.75
C VAL A 135 9.64 16.15 9.37
N GLN A 136 9.75 14.82 9.33
CA GLN A 136 9.73 14.04 8.09
C GLN A 136 8.41 13.28 7.98
N ASP A 137 7.80 13.35 6.79
CA ASP A 137 6.52 12.68 6.51
C ASP A 137 6.75 11.25 6.01
N ALA A 138 7.15 10.37 6.91
CA ALA A 138 7.39 8.96 6.58
C ALA A 138 6.13 8.27 6.02
N VAL A 139 4.94 8.70 6.43
CA VAL A 139 3.66 8.15 5.92
C VAL A 139 3.50 8.49 4.44
N GLN A 140 3.68 9.76 4.08
CA GLN A 140 3.63 10.19 2.68
C GLN A 140 4.70 9.49 1.82
N GLN A 141 5.93 9.35 2.33
CA GLN A 141 7.01 8.64 1.63
C GLN A 141 6.67 7.17 1.38
N SER A 142 6.09 6.48 2.36
CA SER A 142 5.65 5.09 2.18
C SER A 142 4.52 4.97 1.16
N LEU A 143 3.55 5.88 1.15
CA LEU A 143 2.49 5.89 0.14
C LEU A 143 3.04 6.16 -1.27
N GLN A 144 4.12 6.94 -1.39
CA GLN A 144 4.78 7.17 -2.67
C GLN A 144 5.43 5.90 -3.23
N GLN A 145 6.02 5.05 -2.37
CA GLN A 145 6.51 3.72 -2.77
C GLN A 145 5.36 2.82 -3.21
N VAL A 146 4.25 2.81 -2.47
CA VAL A 146 3.05 2.05 -2.87
C VAL A 146 2.54 2.51 -4.24
N GLN A 147 2.47 3.82 -4.51
CA GLN A 147 2.05 4.35 -5.82
C GLN A 147 2.94 3.86 -6.97
N ARG A 148 4.24 3.63 -6.71
CA ARG A 148 5.19 3.11 -7.70
C ARG A 148 5.11 1.59 -7.88
N GLY A 149 4.21 0.91 -7.18
CA GLY A 149 4.10 -0.55 -7.18
C GLY A 149 5.13 -1.24 -6.27
N GLU A 150 5.83 -0.48 -5.43
CA GLU A 150 6.89 -0.97 -4.54
C GLU A 150 6.34 -1.25 -3.13
N ALA A 151 5.04 -1.58 -3.01
CA ALA A 151 4.43 -1.82 -1.69
C ALA A 151 5.14 -2.95 -0.92
N GLU A 152 5.60 -3.98 -1.62
CA GLU A 152 6.28 -5.14 -1.02
C GLU A 152 7.68 -4.82 -0.46
N THR A 153 8.32 -3.72 -0.89
CA THR A 153 9.62 -3.29 -0.36
C THR A 153 9.48 -2.57 0.99
N LEU A 154 8.27 -2.19 1.37
CA LEU A 154 8.02 -1.53 2.65
C LEU A 154 8.14 -2.52 3.82
N PRO A 155 8.73 -2.10 4.95
CA PRO A 155 8.71 -2.89 6.17
C PRO A 155 7.29 -3.30 6.55
N GLU A 156 7.11 -4.53 7.02
CA GLU A 156 5.80 -5.08 7.39
C GLU A 156 5.06 -4.19 8.39
N ARG A 157 5.80 -3.65 9.38
CA ARG A 157 5.28 -2.70 10.37
C ARG A 157 4.63 -1.47 9.72
N ASP A 158 5.29 -0.91 8.71
CA ASP A 158 4.85 0.33 8.07
C ASP A 158 3.64 0.04 7.18
N ARG A 159 3.63 -1.08 6.44
CA ARG A 159 2.44 -1.56 5.72
C ARG A 159 1.25 -1.79 6.64
N ALA A 160 1.46 -2.48 7.76
CA ALA A 160 0.42 -2.75 8.74
C ALA A 160 -0.16 -1.44 9.32
N GLU A 161 0.68 -0.44 9.56
CA GLU A 161 0.21 0.87 9.97
C GLU A 161 -0.62 1.58 8.90
N LEU A 162 -0.18 1.59 7.64
CA LEU A 162 -0.93 2.20 6.53
C LEU A 162 -2.30 1.53 6.34
N LYS A 163 -2.38 0.20 6.45
CA LYS A 163 -3.65 -0.55 6.44
C LYS A 163 -4.55 -0.18 7.62
N ARG A 164 -4.01 -0.12 8.84
CA ARG A 164 -4.77 0.27 10.05
C ARG A 164 -5.33 1.68 9.93
N ARG A 165 -4.61 2.58 9.24
CA ARG A 165 -5.04 3.94 8.93
C ARG A 165 -6.01 4.01 7.73
N LYS A 166 -6.37 2.88 7.11
CA LYS A 166 -7.24 2.79 5.91
C LYS A 166 -6.71 3.59 4.70
N LEU A 167 -5.39 3.77 4.63
CA LEU A 167 -4.74 4.49 3.52
C LEU A 167 -4.50 3.58 2.31
N LEU A 168 -4.61 2.27 2.51
CA LEU A 168 -4.42 1.25 1.48
C LEU A 168 -5.68 0.39 1.32
N LEU A 169 -5.91 -0.07 0.10
CA LEU A 169 -6.90 -1.08 -0.27
C LEU A 169 -6.17 -2.32 -0.78
N GLU A 170 -6.63 -3.49 -0.34
CA GLU A 170 -6.20 -4.77 -0.88
C GLU A 170 -7.02 -5.06 -2.14
N VAL A 171 -6.34 -5.32 -3.27
CA VAL A 171 -6.97 -5.63 -4.56
C VAL A 171 -6.43 -6.91 -5.17
#